data_AF-A0A8J6IAG9-F1
#
_entry.id   AF-A0A8J6IAG9-F1
#
_cell.length_a   1.000
_cell.length_b   1.000
_cell.length_c   1.000
_cell.angle_alpha   90.00
_cell.angle_beta   90.00
_cell.angle_gamma   90.00
#
_symmetry.space_group_name_H-M   'P 1'
#
loop_
_entity.id
_entity.type
_entity.pdbx_description
1 polymer ?
#
loop_
_entity_poly.entity_id
_entity_poly.type
_entity_poly.pdbx_seq_one_letter_code
_entity_poly.pdbx_strand_id
1 'polypeptide(L)' 'GRLGALARRDEATSRLRATVRAYLAVGRNLARTAAALHVHHKTVSYRLAKATELLGHPIAEAAYDLEAALIIDFTLNGE' A
#
# COMPACT_ATOMS: atom_id res chain seq x y z
N GLY A 1 -5.09 -7.13 -13.01
CA GLY A 1 -3.90 -6.26 -12.93
C GLY A 1 -3.14 -6.54 -11.64
N ARG A 2 -1.85 -6.22 -11.56
CA ARG A 2 -0.98 -6.48 -10.40
C ARG A 2 -1.48 -5.93 -9.05
N LEU A 3 -2.40 -4.97 -9.06
CA LEU A 3 -3.06 -4.43 -7.85
C LEU A 3 -4.27 -5.25 -7.40
N GLY A 4 -4.78 -6.19 -8.21
CA GLY A 4 -5.95 -7.00 -7.85
C GLY A 4 -7.14 -6.14 -7.39
N ALA A 5 -7.77 -6.54 -6.27
CA ALA A 5 -8.86 -5.79 -5.65
C ALA A 5 -8.41 -4.46 -5.01
N LEU A 6 -7.10 -4.23 -4.84
CA LEU A 6 -6.52 -2.99 -4.35
C LEU A 6 -6.65 -1.82 -5.35
N ALA A 7 -7.05 -2.09 -6.61
CA ALA A 7 -7.35 -1.06 -7.60
C ALA A 7 -8.76 -0.46 -7.46
N ARG A 8 -9.58 -0.94 -6.51
CA ARG A 8 -10.93 -0.40 -6.30
C ARG A 8 -10.88 1.08 -5.90
N ARG A 9 -11.82 1.86 -6.45
CA ARG A 9 -11.94 3.31 -6.23
C ARG A 9 -12.86 3.62 -5.05
N ASP A 10 -12.53 3.06 -3.90
CA ASP A 10 -13.19 3.40 -2.65
C ASP A 10 -12.19 3.93 -1.62
N GLU A 11 -12.68 4.72 -0.69
CA GLU A 11 -11.87 5.42 0.32
C GLU A 11 -11.08 4.45 1.20
N ALA A 12 -11.65 3.27 1.49
CA ALA A 12 -10.96 2.24 2.25
C ALA A 12 -9.73 1.74 1.48
N THR A 13 -9.90 1.43 0.20
CA THR A 13 -8.84 0.91 -0.66
C THR A 13 -7.78 1.97 -0.98
N SER A 14 -8.18 3.24 -1.15
CA SER A 14 -7.24 4.37 -1.27
C SER A 14 -6.30 4.46 -0.07
N ARG A 15 -6.83 4.38 1.16
CA ARG A 15 -5.99 4.34 2.37
C ARG A 15 -5.03 3.15 2.41
N LEU A 16 -5.43 2.00 1.88
CA LEU A 16 -4.55 0.84 1.77
C LEU A 16 -3.43 1.10 0.76
N ARG A 17 -3.73 1.63 -0.44
CA ARG A 17 -2.71 2.03 -1.44
C ARG A 17 -1.72 3.04 -0.87
N ALA A 18 -2.22 4.09 -0.21
CA ALA A 18 -1.39 5.10 0.45
C ALA A 18 -0.47 4.48 1.51
N THR A 19 -0.99 3.50 2.27
CA THR A 19 -0.20 2.80 3.29
C THR A 19 0.90 1.94 2.69
N VAL A 20 0.59 1.17 1.64
CA VAL A 20 1.59 0.35 0.94
C VAL A 20 2.66 1.23 0.31
N ARG A 21 2.28 2.34 -0.36
CA ARG A 21 3.22 3.29 -0.95
C ARG A 21 4.18 3.87 0.09
N ALA A 22 3.65 4.36 1.21
CA ALA A 22 4.47 4.89 2.29
C ALA A 22 5.40 3.82 2.89
N TYR A 23 4.90 2.59 3.06
CA TYR A 23 5.70 1.47 3.57
C TYR A 23 6.88 1.13 2.67
N LEU A 24 6.66 1.06 1.36
CA LEU A 24 7.73 0.81 0.38
C LEU A 24 8.74 1.98 0.36
N ALA A 25 8.26 3.23 0.35
CA ALA A 25 9.09 4.44 0.30
C ALA A 25 10.06 4.58 1.48
N VAL A 26 9.69 4.09 2.67
CA VAL A 26 10.56 4.15 3.88
C VAL A 26 11.38 2.88 4.10
N GLY A 27 11.50 2.02 3.09
CA GLY A 27 12.29 0.78 3.16
C GLY A 27 11.64 -0.32 4.00
N ARG A 28 10.31 -0.45 3.92
CA ARG A 28 9.54 -1.53 4.57
C ARG A 28 9.61 -1.49 6.10
N ASN A 29 9.62 -0.30 6.68
CA ASN A 29 9.70 -0.09 8.12
C ASN A 29 8.36 0.39 8.70
N LEU A 30 7.74 -0.42 9.56
CA LEU A 30 6.43 -0.12 10.16
C LEU A 30 6.42 1.19 10.96
N ALA A 31 7.44 1.46 11.76
CA ALA A 31 7.50 2.65 12.62
C ALA A 31 7.66 3.93 11.78
N ARG A 32 8.54 3.92 10.77
CA ARG A 32 8.70 5.05 9.85
C ARG A 32 7.46 5.28 9.00
N THR A 33 6.77 4.21 8.60
CA THR A 33 5.49 4.31 7.87
C THR A 33 4.41 4.94 8.74
N ALA A 34 4.33 4.51 10.00
CA ALA A 34 3.38 5.04 10.98
C ALA A 34 3.60 6.53 11.20
N ALA A 35 4.86 6.95 11.36
CA ALA A 35 5.25 8.34 11.46
C ALA A 35 4.89 9.14 10.20
N ALA A 36 5.22 8.63 9.01
CA ALA A 36 4.92 9.31 7.73
C ALA A 36 3.40 9.50 7.49
N LEU A 37 2.59 8.55 7.95
CA LEU A 37 1.14 8.58 7.80
C LEU A 37 0.41 9.22 8.98
N HIS A 38 1.12 9.64 10.03
CA HIS A 38 0.54 10.16 11.28
C HIS A 38 -0.49 9.21 11.92
N VAL A 39 -0.19 7.90 11.92
CA VAL A 39 -1.03 6.86 12.52
C VAL A 39 -0.23 5.97 13.47
N HIS A 40 -0.91 5.14 14.24
CA HIS A 40 -0.25 4.16 15.09
C HIS A 40 0.30 2.97 14.28
N HIS A 41 1.41 2.36 14.72
CA HIS A 41 2.03 1.22 14.04
C HIS A 41 1.08 0.01 13.87
N LYS A 42 0.18 -0.22 14.83
CA LYS A 42 -0.87 -1.26 14.71
C LYS A 42 -1.81 -1.01 13.53
N THR A 43 -2.16 0.25 13.28
CA THR A 43 -2.99 0.64 12.14
C THR A 43 -2.27 0.36 10.82
N VAL A 44 -0.97 0.65 10.74
CA VAL A 44 -0.15 0.30 9.56
C VAL A 44 -0.12 -1.21 9.36
N SER A 45 0.19 -1.98 10.40
CA SER A 45 0.24 -3.44 10.33
C SER A 45 -1.08 -4.03 9.83
N TYR A 46 -2.20 -3.59 10.41
CA TYR A 46 -3.53 -4.00 9.98
C TYR A 46 -3.80 -3.67 8.50
N ARG A 47 -3.48 -2.45 8.06
CA ARG A 47 -3.69 -2.03 6.67
C ARG A 47 -2.79 -2.81 5.69
N LEU A 48 -1.56 -3.13 6.07
CA LEU A 48 -0.66 -3.95 5.23
C LEU A 48 -1.14 -5.41 5.14
N ALA A 49 -1.64 -5.97 6.25
CA ALA A 49 -2.28 -7.29 6.23
C ALA A 49 -3.49 -7.29 5.30
N LYS A 50 -4.36 -6.27 5.41
CA LYS A 50 -5.54 -6.15 4.55
C LYS A 50 -5.17 -5.96 3.07
N ALA A 51 -4.16 -5.16 2.78
CA ALA A 51 -3.65 -5.00 1.42
C ALA A 51 -3.10 -6.32 0.86
N THR A 52 -2.37 -7.09 1.67
CA THR A 52 -1.85 -8.42 1.30
C THR A 52 -2.98 -9.39 0.96
N GLU A 53 -4.06 -9.42 1.76
CA GLU A 53 -5.25 -10.22 1.45
C GLU A 53 -5.87 -9.84 0.09
N LEU A 54 -5.95 -8.54 -0.22
CA LEU A 54 -6.53 -8.05 -1.48
C LEU A 54 -5.61 -8.28 -2.70
N LEU A 55 -4.30 -8.35 -2.48
CA LEU A 55 -3.30 -8.68 -3.50
C LEU A 55 -3.23 -10.18 -3.75
N GLY A 56 -3.57 -11.02 -2.75
CA GLY A 56 -3.47 -12.47 -2.82
C GLY A 56 -2.03 -13.00 -2.70
N HIS A 57 -1.06 -12.11 -2.47
CA HIS A 57 0.35 -12.45 -2.27
C HIS A 57 1.02 -11.42 -1.35
N PRO A 58 2.13 -11.78 -0.67
CA PRO A 58 2.91 -10.86 0.15
C PRO A 58 3.37 -9.62 -0.62
N ILE A 59 3.33 -8.46 0.04
CA ILE A 59 3.86 -7.20 -0.50
C ILE A 59 5.35 -7.31 -0.84
N ALA A 60 6.11 -8.10 -0.08
CA ALA A 60 7.54 -8.29 -0.28
C ALA A 60 7.89 -9.14 -1.50
N GLU A 61 6.99 -10.02 -1.95
CA GLU A 61 7.25 -10.99 -3.02
C GLU A 61 7.34 -10.34 -4.41
N ALA A 62 6.61 -9.24 -4.61
CA ALA A 62 6.57 -8.50 -5.86
C ALA A 62 6.81 -6.99 -5.65
N ALA A 63 7.69 -6.62 -4.73
CA ALA A 63 7.83 -5.23 -4.28
C ALA A 63 8.09 -4.22 -5.43
N TYR A 64 8.99 -4.54 -6.37
CA TYR A 64 9.32 -3.66 -7.51
C TYR A 64 8.13 -3.51 -8.47
N ASP A 65 7.49 -4.62 -8.79
CA ASP A 65 6.33 -4.69 -9.67
C ASP A 65 5.12 -3.96 -9.06
N LEU A 66 4.95 -4.07 -7.74
CA LEU A 66 3.89 -3.43 -6.98
C LEU A 66 4.14 -1.93 -6.85
N GLU A 67 5.38 -1.51 -6.61
CA GLU A 67 5.78 -0.10 -6.58
C GLU A 67 5.51 0.58 -7.93
N ALA A 68 5.92 -0.05 -9.04
CA ALA A 68 5.63 0.44 -10.38
C ALA A 68 4.11 0.55 -10.64
N ALA A 69 3.33 -0.47 -10.26
CA ALA A 69 1.88 -0.45 -10.41
C ALA A 69 1.21 0.66 -9.58
N LEU A 70 1.68 0.92 -8.35
CA LEU A 70 1.20 2.01 -7.50
C LEU A 70 1.55 3.38 -8.06
N ILE A 71 2.73 3.55 -8.66
CA ILE A 71 3.13 4.80 -9.32
C ILE A 71 2.22 5.07 -10.52
N ILE A 72 2.04 4.08 -11.40
CA ILE A 72 1.17 4.21 -12.57
C ILE A 72 -0.27 4.52 -12.13
N ASP A 73 -0.79 3.82 -11.14
CA ASP A 73 -2.13 4.06 -10.59
C ASP A 73 -2.26 5.49 -10.03
N PHE A 74 -1.25 5.97 -9.29
CA PHE A 74 -1.24 7.34 -8.77
C PHE A 74 -1.19 8.40 -9.89
N THR A 75 -0.36 8.22 -10.91
CA THR A 75 -0.24 9.17 -12.03
C THR A 75 -1.49 9.20 -12.92
N LEU A 76 -2.11 8.04 -13.15
CA LEU A 76 -3.30 7.95 -13.99
C LEU A 76 -4.58 8.37 -13.28
N ASN A 77 -4.64 8.21 -11.95
CA ASN A 77 -5.88 8.43 -11.19
C ASN A 77 -5.82 9.63 -10.24
N GLY A 78 -4.68 10.31 -10.11
CA GLY A 78 -4.53 11.61 -9.45
C GLY A 78 -5.32 11.75 -8.14
N GLU A 79 -4.86 11.12 -7.06
CA GLU A 79 -5.37 11.40 -5.71
C GLU A 79 -4.63 12.58 -5.06
#